data_AF-A0A512SWC6-F1
#
_entry.id   AF-A0A512SWC6-F1
#
_cell.length_a   1.000
_cell.length_b   1.000
_cell.length_c   1.000
_cell.angle_alpha   90.00
_cell.angle_beta   90.00
_cell.angle_gamma   90.00
#
_symmetry.space_group_name_H-M   'P 1'
#
loop_
_entity.id
_entity.type
_entity.pdbx_description
1 polymer ?
#
loop_
_entity_poly.entity_id
_entity_poly.type
_entity_poly.pdbx_seq_one_letter_code
_entity_poly.pdbx_strand_id
1 'polypeptide(L)'
;MTSEKLTVRRRDERGAVGALVGLLFGAFVVTGLLAWSADVGQVMWERRQTQNAADAAALALAQSCAKNNCVAGADNLPALVNANTVNNALRTHTLERQCKRNTSIGSLPQCTSTPSITALRECPPMPSTLSTLPYVEVRVGANEGGLGIIPNPFSRVNNSPADDSTQQVYSCSRAAWGVPAANSFLAPIAISTCEWRTYSAGGTTYHPAPTGAWPGYGGAGQPPWPLGPTNPNTAGREVVITLHGSGDSSCPSGPSGGDVPGGFGYLDSTGSCNVTTSTTNGTDYWAPVSTGSSAPNSCRSVLADVRDNGPVIDLPVYDCIVNNGSGAVTPSTSCLSGNGSSARYHLAGVARFYLSGYKITGSESRPSRVTGSVPCSGSARCISGWFVSGVLSNPTGGVVAPTPSNPGFGLSVVVPAG
;
A
#
# COMPACT_ATOMS: atom_id res chain seq x y z
N MET A 1 -93.84 -7.02 -60.83
CA MET A 1 -92.61 -6.25 -60.52
C MET A 1 -92.39 -6.32 -59.02
N THR A 2 -91.57 -7.27 -58.57
CA THR A 2 -91.12 -7.39 -57.18
C THR A 2 -89.60 -7.47 -57.24
N SER A 3 -88.94 -6.39 -56.81
CA SER A 3 -87.49 -6.27 -56.80
C SER A 3 -86.96 -6.86 -55.50
N GLU A 4 -86.36 -8.04 -55.59
CA GLU A 4 -85.67 -8.70 -54.49
C GLU A 4 -84.29 -8.05 -54.31
N LYS A 5 -84.14 -7.26 -53.24
CA LYS A 5 -82.85 -6.67 -52.86
C LYS A 5 -81.96 -7.74 -52.25
N LEU A 6 -80.94 -8.18 -52.99
CA LEU A 6 -79.79 -8.94 -52.48
C LEU A 6 -78.89 -8.02 -51.65
N THR A 7 -78.98 -8.12 -50.33
CA THR A 7 -78.06 -7.47 -49.39
C THR A 7 -76.82 -8.33 -49.21
N VAL A 8 -75.72 -7.95 -49.87
CA VAL A 8 -74.40 -8.56 -49.66
C VAL A 8 -73.89 -8.18 -48.26
N ARG A 9 -73.93 -9.11 -47.31
CA ARG A 9 -73.20 -9.00 -46.03
C ARG A 9 -71.69 -9.09 -46.30
N ARG A 10 -71.00 -7.95 -46.36
CA ARG A 10 -69.54 -7.92 -46.20
C ARG A 10 -69.22 -8.41 -44.78
N ARG A 11 -68.54 -9.55 -44.66
CA ARG A 11 -67.98 -10.02 -43.38
C ARG A 11 -66.90 -9.03 -42.93
N ASP A 12 -66.98 -8.62 -41.67
CA ASP A 12 -66.02 -7.73 -41.01
C ASP A 12 -64.66 -8.42 -40.82
N GLU A 13 -63.73 -8.30 -41.77
CA GLU A 13 -62.34 -8.74 -41.62
C GLU A 13 -61.45 -7.76 -40.83
N ARG A 14 -62.04 -6.66 -40.32
CA ARG A 14 -61.31 -5.60 -39.60
C ARG A 14 -60.64 -6.08 -38.31
N GLY A 15 -61.15 -7.14 -37.68
CA GLY A 15 -60.56 -7.72 -36.46
C GLY A 15 -59.30 -8.56 -36.72
N ALA A 16 -59.26 -9.33 -37.80
CA ALA A 16 -58.14 -10.21 -38.13
C ALA A 16 -56.90 -9.42 -38.57
N VAL A 17 -57.10 -8.36 -39.35
CA VAL A 17 -56.01 -7.46 -39.76
C VAL A 17 -55.45 -6.70 -38.55
N GLY A 18 -56.30 -6.23 -37.63
CA GLY A 18 -55.86 -5.58 -36.40
C GLY A 18 -55.02 -6.50 -35.51
N ALA A 19 -55.39 -7.77 -35.39
CA ALA A 19 -54.63 -8.76 -34.63
C ALA A 19 -53.26 -9.07 -35.28
N LEU A 20 -53.20 -9.22 -36.61
CA LEU A 20 -51.96 -9.46 -37.33
C LEU A 20 -50.99 -8.28 -37.22
N VAL A 21 -51.51 -7.05 -37.40
CA VAL A 21 -50.72 -5.82 -37.24
C VAL A 21 -50.23 -5.69 -35.80
N GLY A 22 -51.08 -5.93 -34.80
CA GLY A 22 -50.70 -5.92 -33.39
C GLY A 22 -49.60 -6.95 -33.07
N LEU A 23 -49.70 -8.17 -33.64
CA LEU A 23 -48.69 -9.21 -33.48
C LEU A 23 -47.34 -8.80 -34.10
N LEU A 24 -47.35 -8.26 -35.32
CA LEU A 24 -46.14 -7.85 -36.03
C LEU A 24 -45.46 -6.67 -35.32
N PHE A 25 -46.21 -5.60 -35.00
CA PHE A 25 -45.67 -4.47 -34.26
C PHE A 25 -45.18 -4.89 -32.87
N GLY A 26 -45.93 -5.74 -32.16
CA GLY A 26 -45.51 -6.29 -30.87
C GLY A 26 -44.20 -7.08 -30.98
N ALA A 27 -44.08 -7.96 -31.97
CA ALA A 27 -42.87 -8.75 -32.20
C ALA A 27 -41.66 -7.87 -32.55
N PHE A 28 -41.83 -6.84 -33.39
CA PHE A 28 -40.76 -5.89 -33.72
C PHE A 28 -40.32 -5.05 -32.51
N VAL A 29 -41.26 -4.57 -31.69
CA VAL A 29 -40.93 -3.79 -30.49
C VAL A 29 -40.20 -4.66 -29.47
N VAL A 30 -40.68 -5.88 -29.21
CA VAL A 30 -40.04 -6.79 -28.25
C VAL A 30 -38.64 -7.18 -28.71
N THR A 31 -38.45 -7.52 -29.99
CA THR A 31 -37.12 -7.87 -30.52
C THR A 31 -36.16 -6.68 -30.52
N GLY A 32 -36.64 -5.47 -30.82
CA GLY A 32 -35.83 -4.25 -30.72
C GLY A 32 -35.36 -3.95 -29.29
N LEU A 33 -36.23 -4.09 -28.29
CA LEU A 33 -35.87 -3.92 -26.88
C LEU A 33 -34.91 -5.01 -26.38
N LEU A 34 -35.06 -6.25 -26.87
CA LEU A 34 -34.16 -7.35 -26.55
C LEU A 34 -32.75 -7.11 -27.12
N ALA A 35 -32.66 -6.67 -28.38
CA ALA A 35 -31.37 -6.30 -28.99
C ALA A 35 -30.67 -5.18 -28.19
N TRP A 36 -31.42 -4.13 -27.83
CA TRP A 36 -30.87 -3.03 -27.04
C TRP A 36 -30.39 -3.47 -25.65
N SER A 37 -31.14 -4.33 -24.96
CA SER A 37 -30.73 -4.83 -23.65
C SER A 37 -29.50 -5.74 -23.71
N ALA A 38 -29.35 -6.54 -24.79
CA ALA A 38 -28.15 -7.34 -25.02
C ALA A 38 -26.91 -6.47 -25.26
N ASP A 39 -27.03 -5.43 -26.10
CA ASP A 39 -25.94 -4.50 -26.39
C ASP A 39 -25.50 -3.74 -25.12
N VAL A 40 -26.45 -3.22 -24.35
CA VAL A 40 -26.15 -2.55 -23.06
C VAL A 40 -25.51 -3.51 -22.07
N GLY A 41 -25.97 -4.76 -22.04
CA GLY A 41 -25.39 -5.82 -21.20
C GLY A 41 -23.92 -6.06 -21.53
N GLN A 42 -23.56 -6.16 -22.81
CA GLN A 42 -22.17 -6.35 -23.24
C GLN A 42 -21.28 -5.15 -22.89
N VAL A 43 -21.75 -3.92 -23.12
CA VAL A 43 -20.97 -2.72 -22.79
C VAL A 43 -20.74 -2.58 -21.28
N MET A 44 -21.78 -2.85 -20.46
CA MET A 44 -21.66 -2.81 -19.01
C MET A 44 -20.74 -3.92 -18.46
N TRP A 45 -20.73 -5.08 -19.12
CA TRP A 45 -19.82 -6.16 -18.82
C TRP A 45 -18.36 -5.76 -19.09
N GLU A 46 -18.07 -5.21 -20.28
CA GLU A 46 -16.72 -4.76 -20.65
C GLU A 46 -16.21 -3.64 -19.74
N ARG A 47 -17.09 -2.72 -19.35
CA ARG A 47 -16.76 -1.63 -18.43
C ARG A 47 -16.36 -2.15 -17.04
N ARG A 48 -16.98 -3.23 -16.56
CA ARG A 48 -16.60 -3.84 -15.28
C ARG A 48 -15.23 -4.49 -15.37
N GLN A 49 -14.92 -5.16 -16.47
CA GLN A 49 -13.60 -5.78 -16.67
C GLN A 49 -12.49 -4.73 -16.73
N THR A 50 -12.67 -3.70 -17.56
CA THR A 50 -11.72 -2.58 -17.67
C THR A 50 -11.56 -1.82 -16.35
N GLN A 51 -12.65 -1.60 -15.58
CA GLN A 51 -12.57 -0.95 -14.27
C GLN A 51 -11.80 -1.81 -13.25
N ASN A 52 -12.15 -3.09 -13.11
CA ASN A 52 -11.46 -3.99 -12.18
C ASN A 52 -9.97 -4.12 -12.51
N ALA A 53 -9.63 -4.17 -13.80
CA ALA A 53 -8.25 -4.19 -14.26
C ALA A 53 -7.51 -2.89 -13.97
N ALA A 54 -8.16 -1.73 -14.17
CA ALA A 54 -7.58 -0.42 -13.85
C ALA A 54 -7.33 -0.29 -12.34
N ASP A 55 -8.27 -0.71 -11.50
CA ASP A 55 -8.14 -0.66 -10.03
C ASP A 55 -7.02 -1.57 -9.53
N ALA A 56 -6.96 -2.81 -10.02
CA ALA A 56 -5.89 -3.74 -9.67
C ALA A 56 -4.51 -3.21 -10.12
N ALA A 57 -4.43 -2.68 -11.34
CA ALA A 57 -3.21 -2.11 -11.88
C ALA A 57 -2.77 -0.83 -11.14
N ALA A 58 -3.71 0.05 -10.78
CA ALA A 58 -3.41 1.26 -10.01
C ALA A 58 -2.87 0.92 -8.62
N LEU A 59 -3.50 -0.02 -7.91
CA LEU A 59 -3.03 -0.47 -6.60
C LEU A 59 -1.65 -1.13 -6.68
N ALA A 60 -1.44 -2.05 -7.64
CA ALA A 60 -0.15 -2.70 -7.82
C ALA A 60 0.96 -1.68 -8.18
N LEU A 61 0.65 -0.74 -9.08
CA LEU A 61 1.60 0.29 -9.46
C LEU A 61 1.94 1.23 -8.28
N ALA A 62 0.95 1.63 -7.48
CA ALA A 62 1.19 2.42 -6.27
C ALA A 62 2.06 1.66 -5.27
N GLN A 63 1.86 0.35 -5.09
CA GLN A 63 2.71 -0.49 -4.24
C GLN A 63 4.16 -0.55 -4.76
N SER A 64 4.35 -0.62 -6.08
CA SER A 64 5.69 -0.61 -6.68
C SER A 64 6.37 0.76 -6.52
N CYS A 65 5.63 1.84 -6.79
CA CYS A 65 6.10 3.21 -6.57
C CYS A 65 6.45 3.49 -5.11
N ALA A 66 5.69 2.94 -4.16
CA ALA A 66 5.98 3.04 -2.73
C ALA A 66 7.27 2.31 -2.32
N LYS A 67 7.68 1.28 -3.07
CA LYS A 67 8.96 0.56 -2.90
C LYS A 67 10.11 1.20 -3.69
N ASN A 68 9.99 2.46 -4.08
CA ASN A 68 10.92 3.18 -4.96
C ASN A 68 11.05 2.62 -6.39
N ASN A 69 10.19 1.69 -6.81
CA ASN A 69 10.17 1.12 -8.16
C ASN A 69 9.04 1.73 -9.01
N CYS A 70 9.13 3.04 -9.27
CA CYS A 70 8.08 3.77 -9.99
C CYS A 70 8.41 3.90 -11.49
N VAL A 71 8.40 2.78 -12.20
CA VAL A 71 8.74 2.68 -13.63
C VAL A 71 7.59 2.11 -14.47
N ALA A 72 7.66 2.37 -15.77
CA ALA A 72 6.69 1.83 -16.72
C ALA A 72 6.71 0.29 -16.74
N GLY A 73 5.55 -0.34 -16.52
CA GLY A 73 5.45 -1.81 -16.55
C GLY A 73 6.07 -2.51 -15.33
N ALA A 74 6.29 -1.77 -14.22
CA ALA A 74 6.69 -2.34 -12.95
C ALA A 74 5.80 -3.54 -12.56
N ASP A 75 6.40 -4.57 -11.95
CA ASP A 75 5.70 -5.77 -11.46
C ASP A 75 4.81 -6.50 -12.50
N ASN A 76 5.14 -6.39 -13.79
CA ASN A 76 4.39 -7.02 -14.88
C ASN A 76 2.89 -6.64 -14.89
N LEU A 77 2.61 -5.34 -14.72
CA LEU A 77 1.28 -4.73 -14.84
C LEU A 77 0.42 -5.27 -16.00
N PRO A 78 0.95 -5.52 -17.23
CA PRO A 78 0.15 -6.10 -18.30
C PRO A 78 -0.43 -7.48 -17.95
N ALA A 79 0.31 -8.33 -17.22
CA ALA A 79 -0.20 -9.62 -16.77
C ALA A 79 -1.29 -9.47 -15.71
N LEU A 80 -1.18 -8.48 -14.82
CA LEU A 80 -2.23 -8.13 -13.85
C LEU A 80 -3.51 -7.67 -14.54
N VAL A 81 -3.39 -6.84 -15.59
CA VAL A 81 -4.54 -6.44 -16.42
C VAL A 81 -5.18 -7.67 -17.06
N ASN A 82 -4.38 -8.58 -17.63
CA ASN A 82 -4.88 -9.80 -18.25
C ASN A 82 -5.51 -10.78 -17.26
N ALA A 83 -5.04 -10.81 -16.01
CA ALA A 83 -5.60 -11.66 -14.96
C ALA A 83 -6.97 -11.17 -14.44
N ASN A 84 -7.28 -9.88 -14.62
CA ASN A 84 -8.53 -9.26 -14.18
C ASN A 84 -9.54 -9.05 -15.33
N THR A 85 -9.24 -9.58 -16.51
CA THR A 85 -10.04 -9.42 -17.73
C THR A 85 -10.22 -10.76 -18.44
N VAL A 86 -11.22 -10.86 -19.33
CA VAL A 86 -11.43 -12.06 -20.16
C VAL A 86 -10.99 -11.74 -21.58
N ASN A 87 -9.75 -12.10 -21.89
CA ASN A 87 -9.18 -11.91 -23.23
C ASN A 87 -9.46 -13.12 -24.14
N ASN A 88 -9.65 -12.86 -25.44
CA ASN A 88 -9.76 -13.88 -26.48
C ASN A 88 -9.24 -13.34 -27.83
N ALA A 89 -9.40 -14.10 -28.92
CA ALA A 89 -8.91 -13.70 -30.24
C ALA A 89 -9.51 -12.39 -30.80
N LEU A 90 -10.66 -11.94 -30.26
CA LEU A 90 -11.37 -10.74 -30.68
C LEU A 90 -11.34 -9.63 -29.63
N ARG A 91 -11.09 -9.94 -28.36
CA ARG A 91 -11.12 -9.00 -27.23
C ARG A 91 -9.80 -9.00 -26.49
N THR A 92 -9.17 -7.83 -26.46
CA THR A 92 -7.90 -7.63 -25.79
C THR A 92 -7.96 -6.38 -24.92
N HIS A 93 -7.50 -6.52 -23.68
CA HIS A 93 -7.37 -5.43 -22.72
C HIS A 93 -5.91 -5.03 -22.62
N THR A 94 -5.64 -3.74 -22.72
CA THR A 94 -4.28 -3.22 -22.71
C THR A 94 -4.15 -2.03 -21.77
N LEU A 95 -2.97 -1.89 -21.18
CA LEU A 95 -2.60 -0.72 -20.41
C LEU A 95 -2.23 0.39 -21.39
N GLU A 96 -3.08 1.40 -21.49
CA GLU A 96 -2.93 2.47 -22.47
C GLU A 96 -2.09 3.63 -21.92
N ARG A 97 -2.24 3.92 -20.61
CA ARG A 97 -1.50 4.98 -19.95
C ARG A 97 -1.22 4.63 -18.50
N GLN A 98 -0.05 5.03 -18.05
CA GLN A 98 0.38 5.02 -16.65
C GLN A 98 1.15 6.31 -16.40
N CYS A 99 0.82 7.01 -15.32
CA CYS A 99 1.49 8.25 -14.95
C CYS A 99 1.49 8.45 -13.44
N LYS A 100 2.31 9.39 -12.97
CA LYS A 100 2.43 9.76 -11.56
C LYS A 100 2.20 11.26 -11.34
N ARG A 101 1.91 11.66 -10.11
CA ARG A 101 1.92 13.06 -9.66
C ARG A 101 2.41 13.14 -8.21
N ASN A 102 2.87 14.32 -7.79
CA ASN A 102 3.34 14.62 -6.43
C ASN A 102 4.52 13.74 -5.95
N THR A 103 5.31 13.20 -6.88
CA THR A 103 6.52 12.44 -6.57
C THR A 103 7.58 12.58 -7.66
N SER A 104 8.84 12.59 -7.26
CA SER A 104 10.02 12.54 -8.13
C SER A 104 10.58 11.12 -8.30
N ILE A 105 10.02 10.12 -7.61
CA ILE A 105 10.52 8.74 -7.61
C ILE A 105 10.32 8.09 -8.99
N GLY A 106 11.36 7.44 -9.51
CA GLY A 106 11.32 6.65 -10.76
C GLY A 106 11.13 7.46 -12.05
N SER A 107 10.87 6.79 -13.15
CA SER A 107 10.83 7.37 -14.52
C SER A 107 9.43 7.45 -15.14
N LEU A 108 8.37 7.09 -14.41
CA LEU A 108 6.99 7.25 -14.88
C LEU A 108 6.68 8.71 -15.27
N PRO A 109 5.95 8.94 -16.37
CA PRO A 109 5.62 10.29 -16.85
C PRO A 109 4.64 10.99 -15.90
N GLN A 110 4.62 12.32 -15.93
CA GLN A 110 3.66 13.11 -15.15
C GLN A 110 2.25 13.04 -15.75
N CYS A 111 1.23 12.95 -14.91
CA CYS A 111 -0.17 12.94 -15.37
C CYS A 111 -0.58 14.31 -15.92
N THR A 112 -0.88 14.36 -17.22
CA THR A 112 -1.33 15.56 -17.95
C THR A 112 -2.85 15.63 -18.15
N SER A 113 -3.59 14.59 -17.75
CA SER A 113 -5.05 14.52 -17.79
C SER A 113 -5.71 15.55 -16.87
N THR A 114 -6.76 16.19 -17.37
CA THR A 114 -7.63 17.05 -16.55
C THR A 114 -8.71 16.16 -15.94
N PRO A 115 -8.78 16.03 -14.59
CA PRO A 115 -9.81 15.23 -13.97
C PRO A 115 -11.19 15.76 -14.34
N SER A 116 -12.10 14.84 -14.64
CA SER A 116 -13.44 15.21 -15.10
C SER A 116 -14.47 14.17 -14.68
N ILE A 117 -15.65 14.65 -14.33
CA ILE A 117 -16.82 13.81 -14.06
C ILE A 117 -17.76 13.73 -15.28
N THR A 118 -17.53 14.56 -16.29
CA THR A 118 -18.30 14.59 -17.54
C THR A 118 -17.62 13.79 -18.64
N ALA A 119 -16.29 13.65 -18.58
CA ALA A 119 -15.50 12.79 -19.45
C ALA A 119 -15.27 11.45 -18.75
N LEU A 120 -16.13 10.45 -18.99
CA LEU A 120 -16.04 9.14 -18.33
C LEU A 120 -14.74 8.36 -18.65
N ARG A 121 -13.96 8.84 -19.62
CA ARG A 121 -12.62 8.33 -19.97
C ARG A 121 -11.53 8.81 -19.00
N GLU A 122 -11.75 9.96 -18.37
CA GLU A 122 -10.81 10.57 -17.44
C GLU A 122 -11.18 10.19 -16.01
N CYS A 123 -10.18 10.11 -15.14
CA CYS A 123 -10.41 9.85 -13.73
C CYS A 123 -11.15 11.04 -13.07
N PRO A 124 -12.03 10.77 -12.08
CA PRO A 124 -12.66 11.82 -11.28
C PRO A 124 -11.61 12.66 -10.54
N PRO A 125 -11.95 13.89 -10.09
CA PRO A 125 -11.04 14.71 -9.30
C PRO A 125 -10.70 14.03 -7.97
N MET A 126 -9.44 14.17 -7.57
CA MET A 126 -8.95 13.60 -6.32
C MET A 126 -9.62 14.31 -5.12
N PRO A 127 -10.03 13.57 -4.07
CA PRO A 127 -10.49 14.19 -2.82
C PRO A 127 -9.42 15.13 -2.24
N SER A 128 -9.84 16.28 -1.71
CA SER A 128 -8.93 17.31 -1.18
C SER A 128 -8.01 16.78 -0.07
N THR A 129 -8.47 15.81 0.72
CA THR A 129 -7.71 15.15 1.80
C THR A 129 -6.52 14.32 1.31
N LEU A 130 -6.54 13.86 0.06
CA LEU A 130 -5.47 13.04 -0.52
C LEU A 130 -4.63 13.82 -1.54
N SER A 131 -5.00 15.07 -1.84
CA SER A 131 -4.37 15.89 -2.89
C SER A 131 -2.88 16.17 -2.69
N THR A 132 -2.38 16.05 -1.46
CA THR A 132 -0.97 16.22 -1.10
C THR A 132 -0.17 14.92 -1.18
N LEU A 133 -0.84 13.76 -1.28
CA LEU A 133 -0.17 12.47 -1.37
C LEU A 133 0.40 12.25 -2.77
N PRO A 134 1.51 11.52 -2.89
CA PRO A 134 1.94 10.96 -4.16
C PRO A 134 0.92 9.93 -4.63
N TYR A 135 0.57 10.00 -5.91
CA TYR A 135 -0.39 9.08 -6.52
C TYR A 135 0.00 8.70 -7.95
N VAL A 136 -0.52 7.56 -8.37
CA VAL A 136 -0.45 7.08 -9.75
C VAL A 136 -1.83 7.02 -10.36
N GLU A 137 -1.88 7.16 -11.67
CA GLU A 137 -3.08 6.99 -12.49
C GLU A 137 -2.78 5.94 -13.55
N VAL A 138 -3.70 4.98 -13.69
CA VAL A 138 -3.64 3.93 -14.70
C VAL A 138 -4.91 3.96 -15.54
N ARG A 139 -4.73 3.84 -16.85
CA ARG A 139 -5.82 3.75 -17.82
C ARG A 139 -5.74 2.43 -18.57
N VAL A 140 -6.83 1.69 -18.53
CA VAL A 140 -6.99 0.41 -19.23
C VAL A 140 -8.02 0.61 -20.33
N GLY A 141 -7.64 0.21 -21.54
CA GLY A 141 -8.52 0.20 -22.71
C GLY A 141 -8.82 -1.22 -23.14
N ALA A 142 -10.05 -1.47 -23.60
CA ALA A 142 -10.43 -2.68 -24.30
C ALA A 142 -10.73 -2.37 -25.76
N ASN A 143 -10.27 -3.25 -26.66
CA ASN A 143 -10.73 -3.26 -28.04
C ASN A 143 -12.06 -4.05 -28.08
N GLU A 144 -13.17 -3.41 -28.46
CA GLU A 144 -14.43 -4.14 -28.61
C GLU A 144 -14.31 -5.14 -29.77
N GLY A 145 -14.39 -6.42 -29.41
CA GLY A 145 -14.35 -7.54 -30.36
C GLY A 145 -15.64 -7.75 -31.14
N GLY A 146 -16.26 -6.69 -31.65
CA GLY A 146 -17.43 -6.79 -32.52
C GLY A 146 -18.35 -5.57 -32.45
N LEU A 147 -18.79 -5.12 -33.64
CA LEU A 147 -19.75 -4.04 -33.84
C LEU A 147 -21.03 -4.29 -33.03
N GLY A 148 -21.24 -3.51 -31.97
CA GLY A 148 -22.59 -3.30 -31.45
C GLY A 148 -23.47 -2.79 -32.60
N ILE A 149 -24.60 -3.45 -32.87
CA ILE A 149 -25.51 -3.14 -33.99
C ILE A 149 -26.13 -1.74 -33.81
N ILE A 150 -26.13 -1.21 -32.58
CA ILE A 150 -26.71 0.08 -32.22
C ILE A 150 -25.62 1.03 -31.69
N PRO A 151 -25.49 2.26 -32.24
CA PRO A 151 -24.65 3.31 -31.68
C PRO A 151 -25.06 3.60 -30.23
N ASN A 152 -24.21 3.24 -29.27
CA ASN A 152 -24.52 3.43 -27.87
C ASN A 152 -24.17 4.87 -27.42
N PRO A 153 -25.12 5.68 -26.91
CA PRO A 153 -24.80 7.00 -26.36
C PRO A 153 -23.86 6.92 -25.15
N PHE A 154 -23.78 5.78 -24.46
CA PHE A 154 -22.88 5.57 -23.33
C PHE A 154 -21.41 5.31 -23.74
N SER A 155 -21.13 4.95 -25.00
CA SER A 155 -19.76 4.98 -25.54
C SER A 155 -19.37 6.37 -26.07
N ARG A 156 -20.35 7.28 -26.21
CA ARG A 156 -20.22 8.63 -26.82
C ARG A 156 -20.03 9.79 -25.84
N VAL A 157 -19.73 9.55 -24.57
CA VAL A 157 -19.63 10.63 -23.58
C VAL A 157 -18.19 11.16 -23.43
N ASN A 158 -17.68 11.89 -24.45
CA ASN A 158 -16.83 13.10 -24.29
C ASN A 158 -16.66 13.94 -25.58
N ASN A 159 -16.46 15.26 -25.42
CA ASN A 159 -16.37 16.34 -26.43
C ASN A 159 -15.15 16.27 -27.39
N SER A 160 -15.05 15.26 -28.25
CA SER A 160 -14.19 15.30 -29.45
C SER A 160 -14.92 14.68 -30.63
N PRO A 161 -14.67 15.14 -31.87
CA PRO A 161 -15.34 14.61 -33.04
C PRO A 161 -15.08 13.10 -33.08
N ALA A 162 -16.16 12.34 -33.24
CA ALA A 162 -16.15 10.90 -33.24
C ALA A 162 -15.05 10.39 -34.18
N ASP A 163 -13.99 9.80 -33.63
CA ASP A 163 -13.26 8.79 -34.37
C ASP A 163 -14.13 7.52 -34.31
N ASP A 164 -15.14 7.47 -35.18
CA ASP A 164 -16.10 6.38 -35.35
C ASP A 164 -15.43 5.03 -35.73
N SER A 165 -14.09 4.99 -35.79
CA SER A 165 -13.30 3.84 -36.21
C SER A 165 -12.82 2.93 -35.07
N THR A 166 -12.88 3.37 -33.80
CA THR A 166 -12.44 2.56 -32.66
C THR A 166 -13.50 2.49 -31.56
N GLN A 167 -14.32 1.44 -31.58
CA GLN A 167 -15.17 1.03 -30.46
C GLN A 167 -14.28 0.57 -29.30
N GLN A 168 -13.77 1.53 -28.51
CA GLN A 168 -12.86 1.25 -27.40
C GLN A 168 -13.47 1.76 -26.10
N VAL A 169 -13.59 0.85 -25.13
CA VAL A 169 -14.02 1.12 -23.76
C VAL A 169 -12.80 1.42 -22.90
N TYR A 170 -12.86 2.51 -22.14
CA TYR A 170 -11.77 2.91 -21.28
C TYR A 170 -12.25 3.10 -19.84
N SER A 171 -11.40 2.68 -18.92
CA SER A 171 -11.55 2.95 -17.50
C SER A 171 -10.25 3.52 -16.95
N CYS A 172 -10.41 4.45 -16.02
CA CYS A 172 -9.32 5.12 -15.34
C CYS A 172 -9.44 4.84 -13.85
N SER A 173 -8.31 4.57 -13.20
CA SER A 173 -8.23 4.40 -11.75
C SER A 173 -6.97 5.06 -11.19
N ARG A 174 -7.06 5.49 -9.93
CA ARG A 174 -5.99 6.14 -9.20
C ARG A 174 -5.76 5.49 -7.86
N ALA A 175 -4.49 5.40 -7.48
CA ALA A 175 -4.09 4.95 -6.15
C ALA A 175 -3.02 5.89 -5.60
N ALA A 176 -3.21 6.31 -4.36
CA ALA A 176 -2.25 7.12 -3.62
C ALA A 176 -1.51 6.24 -2.62
N TRP A 177 -0.30 6.66 -2.26
CA TRP A 177 0.46 6.02 -1.20
C TRP A 177 1.04 7.03 -0.23
N GLY A 178 1.39 6.55 0.95
CA GLY A 178 2.03 7.35 1.97
C GLY A 178 2.44 6.52 3.17
N VAL A 179 2.58 7.19 4.30
CA VAL A 179 2.99 6.60 5.57
C VAL A 179 1.79 6.46 6.50
N PRO A 180 1.74 5.44 7.36
CA PRO A 180 0.65 5.27 8.32
C PRO A 180 0.61 6.42 9.34
N ALA A 181 -0.60 6.93 9.64
CA ALA A 181 -0.80 8.01 10.60
C ALA A 181 -0.74 7.56 12.07
N ALA A 182 -1.14 6.31 12.36
CA ALA A 182 -1.03 5.72 13.69
C ALA A 182 -0.59 4.26 13.57
N ASN A 183 0.24 3.82 14.51
CA ASN A 183 0.70 2.45 14.56
C ASN A 183 0.71 1.95 16.02
N SER A 184 0.51 0.65 16.17
CA SER A 184 0.68 -0.07 17.45
C SER A 184 1.88 -1.00 17.33
N PHE A 185 2.80 -0.92 18.29
CA PHE A 185 4.05 -1.68 18.25
C PHE A 185 4.01 -2.87 19.20
N LEU A 186 4.24 -4.06 18.67
CA LEU A 186 4.22 -5.31 19.44
C LEU A 186 5.47 -5.52 20.32
N ALA A 187 6.37 -4.54 20.38
CA ALA A 187 7.47 -4.47 21.32
C ALA A 187 7.85 -3.00 21.54
N PRO A 188 8.05 -2.54 22.79
CA PRO A 188 8.42 -1.15 23.06
C PRO A 188 9.91 -0.89 22.76
N ILE A 189 10.52 -1.50 21.74
CA ILE A 189 11.93 -1.28 21.39
C ILE A 189 11.99 -0.18 20.34
N ALA A 190 12.66 0.93 20.64
CA ALA A 190 12.84 2.04 19.73
C ALA A 190 14.27 2.05 19.15
N ILE A 191 14.42 2.56 17.93
CA ILE A 191 15.72 2.76 17.27
C ILE A 191 15.83 4.20 16.77
N SER A 192 17.05 4.69 16.60
CA SER A 192 17.29 6.03 16.07
C SER A 192 17.13 6.09 14.54
N THR A 193 16.79 7.26 14.03
CA THR A 193 16.83 7.54 12.57
C THR A 193 18.23 7.34 11.99
N CYS A 194 19.30 7.52 12.78
CA CYS A 194 20.66 7.25 12.35
C CYS A 194 20.87 5.76 12.09
N GLU A 195 20.53 4.89 13.05
CA GLU A 195 20.71 3.44 12.91
C GLU A 195 19.92 2.91 11.73
N TRP A 196 18.66 3.34 11.57
CA TRP A 196 17.87 2.97 10.41
C TRP A 196 18.55 3.43 9.10
N ARG A 197 19.03 4.67 9.00
CA ARG A 197 19.70 5.16 7.78
C ARG A 197 20.98 4.38 7.49
N THR A 198 21.80 4.10 8.50
CA THR A 198 23.06 3.38 8.32
C THR A 198 22.81 1.92 7.91
N TYR A 199 21.87 1.25 8.57
CA TYR A 199 21.66 -0.19 8.43
C TYR A 199 20.72 -0.58 7.29
N SER A 200 19.92 0.35 6.78
CA SER A 200 19.11 0.18 5.55
C SER A 200 19.67 0.93 4.33
N ALA A 201 20.84 1.56 4.44
CA ALA A 201 21.40 2.46 3.44
C ALA A 201 20.41 3.58 3.02
N GLY A 202 19.76 4.21 4.01
CA GLY A 202 18.77 5.26 3.80
C GLY A 202 17.45 4.75 3.24
N GLY A 203 17.13 3.47 3.47
CA GLY A 203 15.92 2.82 2.93
C GLY A 203 16.05 2.36 1.49
N THR A 204 17.27 2.18 0.96
CA THR A 204 17.48 1.55 -0.35
C THR A 204 17.69 0.04 -0.26
N THR A 205 18.05 -0.45 0.92
CA THR A 205 18.43 -1.85 1.11
C THR A 205 17.51 -2.48 2.16
N TYR A 206 16.52 -3.23 1.66
CA TYR A 206 15.67 -4.10 2.46
C TYR A 206 15.85 -5.53 2.03
N HIS A 207 15.76 -6.45 2.99
CA HIS A 207 15.69 -7.86 2.66
C HIS A 207 14.27 -8.21 2.21
N PRO A 208 14.09 -9.14 1.24
CA PRO A 208 12.77 -9.67 0.89
C PRO A 208 12.00 -10.14 2.12
N ALA A 209 10.70 -9.86 2.18
CA ALA A 209 9.83 -10.29 3.28
C ALA A 209 9.74 -11.83 3.37
N PRO A 210 9.56 -12.41 4.57
CA PRO A 210 9.42 -13.86 4.73
C PRO A 210 8.20 -14.39 3.97
N THR A 211 8.33 -15.55 3.32
CA THR A 211 7.23 -16.22 2.60
C THR A 211 7.12 -17.70 2.94
N GLY A 212 5.91 -18.25 2.84
CA GLY A 212 5.67 -19.68 3.02
C GLY A 212 5.75 -20.15 4.48
N ALA A 213 6.14 -21.41 4.69
CA ALA A 213 6.23 -22.02 6.00
C ALA A 213 7.24 -21.30 6.89
N TRP A 214 6.95 -21.24 8.20
CA TRP A 214 7.91 -20.72 9.16
C TRP A 214 9.28 -21.42 9.01
N PRO A 215 10.44 -20.71 9.07
CA PRO A 215 10.65 -19.30 9.47
C PRO A 215 10.55 -18.27 8.32
N GLY A 216 10.11 -18.71 7.13
CA GLY A 216 9.89 -17.86 5.97
C GLY A 216 11.13 -17.56 5.12
N TYR A 217 12.25 -18.23 5.40
CA TYR A 217 13.53 -18.10 4.69
C TYR A 217 14.25 -19.46 4.58
N GLY A 218 14.99 -19.65 3.49
CA GLY A 218 15.88 -20.80 3.26
C GLY A 218 15.20 -22.11 2.85
N GLY A 219 13.87 -22.16 2.79
CA GLY A 219 13.09 -23.28 2.24
C GLY A 219 12.81 -23.17 0.74
N ALA A 220 12.20 -24.21 0.16
CA ALA A 220 11.77 -24.21 -1.24
C ALA A 220 10.71 -23.13 -1.49
N GLY A 221 10.95 -22.25 -2.47
CA GLY A 221 10.07 -21.11 -2.78
C GLY A 221 10.16 -19.94 -1.79
N GLN A 222 11.12 -19.97 -0.87
CA GLN A 222 11.37 -18.90 0.10
C GLN A 222 12.58 -18.07 -0.28
N PRO A 223 12.64 -16.79 0.14
CA PRO A 223 13.86 -16.01 0.02
C PRO A 223 15.05 -16.67 0.75
N PRO A 224 16.28 -16.51 0.25
CA PRO A 224 17.47 -17.03 0.92
C PRO A 224 17.69 -16.31 2.26
N TRP A 225 18.43 -16.93 3.19
CA TRP A 225 18.86 -16.22 4.40
C TRP A 225 19.84 -15.09 4.05
N PRO A 226 19.77 -13.94 4.75
CA PRO A 226 20.81 -12.93 4.64
C PRO A 226 22.15 -13.48 5.12
N LEU A 227 23.22 -12.87 4.64
CA LEU A 227 24.55 -13.16 5.16
C LEU A 227 24.67 -12.65 6.60
N GLY A 228 25.54 -13.29 7.38
CA GLY A 228 25.83 -12.89 8.75
C GLY A 228 26.34 -11.45 8.89
N PRO A 229 26.28 -10.89 10.11
CA PRO A 229 26.60 -9.51 10.39
C PRO A 229 28.11 -9.27 10.27
N THR A 230 28.46 -8.04 9.92
CA THR A 230 29.83 -7.54 9.88
C THR A 230 30.00 -6.50 10.99
N ASN A 231 31.24 -6.24 11.39
CA ASN A 231 31.56 -5.10 12.26
C ASN A 231 32.54 -4.15 11.53
N PRO A 232 32.12 -2.94 11.11
CA PRO A 232 30.80 -2.33 11.30
C PRO A 232 29.70 -3.03 10.48
N ASN A 233 28.43 -2.84 10.87
CA ASN A 233 27.28 -3.41 10.16
C ASN A 233 27.24 -2.95 8.69
N THR A 234 26.91 -3.87 7.78
CA THR A 234 26.73 -3.58 6.35
C THR A 234 25.27 -3.76 5.97
N ALA A 235 24.68 -2.78 5.30
CA ALA A 235 23.30 -2.87 4.82
C ALA A 235 23.10 -4.08 3.89
N GLY A 236 21.95 -4.75 4.02
CA GLY A 236 21.60 -5.95 3.24
C GLY A 236 22.10 -7.28 3.82
N ARG A 237 22.78 -7.23 4.96
CA ARG A 237 23.11 -8.39 5.79
C ARG A 237 22.26 -8.38 7.05
N GLU A 238 22.39 -9.42 7.88
CA GLU A 238 22.00 -9.30 9.27
C GLU A 238 22.76 -8.12 9.91
N VAL A 239 22.06 -7.29 10.67
CA VAL A 239 22.62 -6.17 11.42
C VAL A 239 22.41 -6.39 12.91
N VAL A 240 23.37 -5.93 13.71
CA VAL A 240 23.29 -5.96 15.17
C VAL A 240 23.10 -4.53 15.67
N ILE A 241 21.95 -4.25 16.27
CA ILE A 241 21.59 -2.94 16.82
C ILE A 241 21.86 -2.99 18.32
N THR A 242 22.67 -2.06 18.82
CA THR A 242 23.06 -2.00 20.24
C THR A 242 22.15 -1.04 20.99
N LEU A 243 21.25 -1.58 21.80
CA LEU A 243 20.32 -0.80 22.63
C LEU A 243 21.03 -0.17 23.84
N HIS A 244 22.04 -0.86 24.40
CA HIS A 244 22.83 -0.36 25.52
C HIS A 244 24.20 -1.03 25.60
N GLY A 245 25.27 -0.25 25.77
CA GLY A 245 26.63 -0.73 25.97
C GLY A 245 27.62 -0.02 25.05
N SER A 246 28.91 -0.06 25.36
CA SER A 246 29.95 0.73 24.70
C SER A 246 30.36 0.22 23.30
N GLY A 247 29.42 -0.30 22.51
CA GLY A 247 29.68 -1.14 21.35
C GLY A 247 29.45 -0.49 19.98
N ASP A 248 28.72 0.61 19.88
CA ASP A 248 28.40 1.23 18.59
C ASP A 248 28.80 2.72 18.58
N SER A 249 29.83 3.03 17.78
CA SER A 249 30.25 4.41 17.51
C SER A 249 29.68 4.95 16.19
N SER A 250 28.88 4.16 15.47
CA SER A 250 28.38 4.52 14.13
C SER A 250 27.24 5.52 14.20
N CYS A 251 26.42 5.45 15.26
CA CYS A 251 25.35 6.39 15.52
C CYS A 251 25.48 6.92 16.96
N PRO A 252 25.56 8.24 17.16
CA PRO A 252 25.77 8.79 18.49
C PRO A 252 24.50 8.66 19.34
N SER A 253 24.57 7.87 20.41
CA SER A 253 23.63 7.96 21.54
C SER A 253 24.39 7.82 22.86
N GLY A 254 24.62 8.98 23.49
CA GLY A 254 25.22 9.12 24.83
C GLY A 254 26.70 8.69 24.98
N PRO A 255 27.33 9.00 26.14
CA PRO A 255 28.71 8.60 26.44
C PRO A 255 28.94 7.08 26.52
N SER A 256 27.88 6.27 26.43
CA SER A 256 27.89 4.84 26.67
C SER A 256 27.50 3.99 25.45
N GLY A 257 27.42 4.57 24.24
CA GLY A 257 27.21 3.82 22.99
C GLY A 257 25.84 3.14 22.85
N GLY A 258 24.80 3.69 23.50
CA GLY A 258 23.46 3.08 23.53
C GLY A 258 22.33 4.11 23.63
N ASP A 259 21.11 3.67 23.36
CA ASP A 259 19.90 4.49 23.30
C ASP A 259 19.62 5.25 24.60
N VAL A 260 19.73 6.59 24.56
CA VAL A 260 19.65 7.54 25.69
C VAL A 260 20.64 7.26 26.84
N PRO A 261 21.37 8.27 27.34
CA PRO A 261 22.12 8.12 28.59
C PRO A 261 21.22 7.64 29.76
N GLY A 262 21.40 6.38 30.18
CA GLY A 262 20.62 5.73 31.24
C GLY A 262 19.36 4.97 30.77
N GLY A 263 19.12 4.90 29.46
CA GLY A 263 18.06 4.10 28.84
C GLY A 263 18.58 2.74 28.34
N PHE A 264 17.63 1.85 28.00
CA PHE A 264 17.93 0.51 27.46
C PHE A 264 17.21 0.25 26.13
N GLY A 265 16.84 1.32 25.40
CA GLY A 265 16.12 1.25 24.13
C GLY A 265 14.61 1.00 24.25
N TYR A 266 14.05 1.04 25.47
CA TYR A 266 12.62 0.77 25.71
C TYR A 266 11.76 2.03 25.83
N LEU A 267 10.55 1.98 25.27
CA LEU A 267 9.46 2.89 25.56
C LEU A 267 8.75 2.46 26.85
N ASP A 268 8.29 3.41 27.64
CA ASP A 268 7.47 3.11 28.82
C ASP A 268 6.07 2.65 28.37
N SER A 269 5.72 1.43 28.78
CA SER A 269 4.49 0.74 28.39
C SER A 269 3.56 0.65 29.61
N THR A 270 2.30 1.07 29.49
CA THR A 270 1.32 1.11 30.59
C THR A 270 0.79 -0.30 30.96
N GLY A 271 1.67 -1.21 31.37
CA GLY A 271 1.35 -2.57 31.84
C GLY A 271 1.23 -3.66 30.77
N SER A 272 1.00 -3.31 29.50
CA SER A 272 0.91 -4.24 28.36
C SER A 272 2.12 -4.13 27.45
N CYS A 273 2.56 -5.23 26.81
CA CYS A 273 3.65 -5.18 25.81
C CYS A 273 3.17 -4.64 24.45
N ASN A 274 2.50 -3.50 24.45
CA ASN A 274 2.08 -2.79 23.27
C ASN A 274 2.11 -1.30 23.55
N VAL A 275 2.66 -0.53 22.61
CA VAL A 275 2.64 0.93 22.65
C VAL A 275 1.90 1.40 21.41
N THR A 276 0.76 2.06 21.62
CA THR A 276 0.00 2.69 20.54
C THR A 276 0.41 4.14 20.43
N THR A 277 0.83 4.55 19.24
CA THR A 277 1.20 5.92 18.96
C THR A 277 0.22 6.48 17.95
N SER A 278 -0.66 7.34 18.42
CA SER A 278 -1.53 8.14 17.57
C SER A 278 -0.79 9.44 17.29
N THR A 279 -0.45 9.71 16.04
CA THR A 279 0.02 11.04 15.68
C THR A 279 -1.19 11.95 15.47
N THR A 280 -1.06 13.22 15.87
CA THR A 280 -1.86 14.30 15.29
C THR A 280 -1.01 14.84 14.14
N ASN A 281 -1.47 14.73 12.90
CA ASN A 281 -0.74 15.21 11.70
C ASN A 281 0.60 14.51 11.36
N GLY A 282 0.82 13.25 11.78
CA GLY A 282 1.94 12.44 11.26
C GLY A 282 3.33 12.73 11.83
N THR A 283 3.47 13.61 12.84
CA THR A 283 4.78 14.10 13.28
C THR A 283 4.99 14.26 14.79
N ASP A 284 3.98 14.57 15.61
CA ASP A 284 4.25 15.05 16.99
C ASP A 284 3.90 14.04 18.10
N TYR A 285 4.54 12.86 18.14
CA TYR A 285 4.38 11.93 19.28
C TYR A 285 5.66 11.82 20.12
N TRP A 286 5.56 12.25 21.39
CA TRP A 286 6.64 12.13 22.36
C TRP A 286 6.42 10.93 23.29
N ALA A 287 7.18 9.85 23.07
CA ALA A 287 7.12 8.64 23.86
C ALA A 287 8.02 8.73 25.10
N PRO A 288 7.53 8.39 26.32
CA PRO A 288 8.38 8.29 27.50
C PRO A 288 9.36 7.12 27.38
N VAL A 289 10.59 7.30 27.89
CA VAL A 289 11.62 6.25 27.91
C VAL A 289 11.53 5.43 29.19
N SER A 290 11.66 4.11 29.07
CA SER A 290 11.85 3.24 30.23
C SER A 290 13.33 3.11 30.56
N THR A 291 13.68 3.37 31.83
CA THR A 291 15.05 3.26 32.36
C THR A 291 15.31 1.92 33.05
N GLY A 292 14.38 0.97 32.95
CA GLY A 292 14.53 -0.37 33.51
C GLY A 292 15.57 -1.21 32.75
N SER A 293 16.46 -1.88 33.49
CA SER A 293 17.55 -2.69 32.91
C SER A 293 17.12 -4.05 32.34
N SER A 294 15.83 -4.38 32.45
CA SER A 294 15.19 -5.59 31.94
C SER A 294 13.94 -5.21 31.17
N ALA A 295 13.53 -6.04 30.20
CA ALA A 295 12.25 -5.85 29.54
C ALA A 295 11.10 -5.91 30.56
N PRO A 296 10.01 -5.15 30.37
CA PRO A 296 8.79 -5.30 31.16
C PRO A 296 8.36 -6.77 31.20
N ASN A 297 7.86 -7.26 32.33
CA ASN A 297 7.55 -8.70 32.50
C ASN A 297 6.62 -9.26 31.42
N SER A 298 5.65 -8.46 30.95
CA SER A 298 4.75 -8.82 29.86
C SER A 298 5.43 -8.91 28.49
N CYS A 299 6.58 -8.26 28.30
CA CYS A 299 7.34 -8.28 27.05
C CYS A 299 8.34 -9.44 26.94
N ARG A 300 8.68 -10.09 28.05
CA ARG A 300 9.68 -11.18 28.05
C ARG A 300 9.22 -12.39 27.24
N SER A 301 7.99 -12.84 27.49
CA SER A 301 7.39 -13.96 26.74
C SER A 301 7.06 -13.56 25.30
N VAL A 302 6.59 -12.33 25.09
CA VAL A 302 6.26 -11.81 23.76
C VAL A 302 7.49 -11.73 22.86
N LEU A 303 8.63 -11.23 23.34
CA LEU A 303 9.86 -11.19 22.54
C LEU A 303 10.39 -12.59 22.18
N ALA A 304 10.27 -13.54 23.11
CA ALA A 304 10.62 -14.93 22.83
C ALA A 304 9.68 -15.53 21.76
N ASP A 305 8.37 -15.35 21.93
CA ASP A 305 7.34 -15.84 21.01
C ASP A 305 7.46 -15.20 19.62
N VAL A 306 7.72 -13.90 19.56
CA VAL A 306 8.03 -13.18 18.31
C VAL A 306 9.21 -13.86 17.62
N ARG A 307 10.36 -14.00 18.29
CA ARG A 307 11.54 -14.63 17.67
C ARG A 307 11.25 -16.08 17.23
N ASP A 308 10.40 -16.80 17.95
CA ASP A 308 10.13 -18.21 17.75
C ASP A 308 8.97 -18.50 16.78
N ASN A 309 7.99 -17.62 16.62
CA ASN A 309 6.77 -17.87 15.84
C ASN A 309 6.40 -16.72 14.88
N GLY A 310 6.71 -15.47 15.23
CA GLY A 310 6.33 -14.28 14.46
C GLY A 310 7.41 -13.20 14.46
N PRO A 311 8.58 -13.44 13.81
CA PRO A 311 9.79 -12.64 14.01
C PRO A 311 9.72 -11.23 13.42
N VAL A 312 8.71 -10.91 12.64
CA VAL A 312 8.55 -9.58 12.07
C VAL A 312 7.89 -8.67 13.11
N ILE A 313 8.63 -7.67 13.57
CA ILE A 313 8.18 -6.64 14.50
C ILE A 313 8.21 -5.26 13.85
N ASP A 314 7.43 -4.36 14.43
CA ASP A 314 7.42 -2.95 14.09
C ASP A 314 8.19 -2.18 15.18
N LEU A 315 9.31 -1.57 14.78
CA LEU A 315 10.20 -0.79 15.63
C LEU A 315 9.90 0.70 15.48
N PRO A 316 9.44 1.40 16.53
CA PRO A 316 9.37 2.86 16.51
C PRO A 316 10.74 3.49 16.23
N VAL A 317 10.77 4.47 15.34
CA VAL A 317 11.97 5.20 14.95
C VAL A 317 11.91 6.62 15.50
N TYR A 318 12.93 7.02 16.27
CA TYR A 318 13.02 8.34 16.87
C TYR A 318 14.07 9.23 16.20
N ASP A 319 13.80 10.53 16.09
CA ASP A 319 14.70 11.52 15.52
C ASP A 319 15.28 12.50 16.56
N CYS A 320 14.66 12.60 17.73
CA CYS A 320 15.00 13.58 18.75
C CYS A 320 14.81 13.03 20.16
N ILE A 321 15.72 13.40 21.05
CA ILE A 321 15.68 13.04 22.47
C ILE A 321 15.79 14.31 23.32
N VAL A 322 14.78 14.57 24.14
CA VAL A 322 14.79 15.69 25.10
C VAL A 322 14.15 15.27 26.43
N ASN A 323 14.41 16.04 27.48
CA ASN A 323 13.69 15.90 28.74
C ASN A 323 12.36 16.65 28.66
N ASN A 324 11.26 16.03 29.10
CA ASN A 324 9.92 16.62 29.09
C ASN A 324 9.47 17.15 27.71
N GLY A 325 9.79 16.42 26.64
CA GLY A 325 9.45 16.80 25.26
C GLY A 325 7.95 17.00 25.03
N SER A 326 7.60 18.12 24.38
CA SER A 326 6.25 18.46 23.94
C SER A 326 6.29 19.34 22.68
N GLY A 327 5.25 19.28 21.86
CA GLY A 327 5.14 20.07 20.62
C GLY A 327 6.01 19.57 19.46
N ALA A 328 6.02 20.32 18.36
CA ALA A 328 6.77 19.97 17.16
C ALA A 328 8.28 20.17 17.33
N VAL A 329 9.08 19.26 16.78
CA VAL A 329 10.54 19.42 16.71
C VAL A 329 10.89 20.49 15.67
N THR A 330 11.68 21.47 16.09
CA THR A 330 12.13 22.59 15.24
C THR A 330 13.65 22.55 15.08
N PRO A 331 14.22 23.26 14.09
CA PRO A 331 15.68 23.33 13.92
C PRO A 331 16.46 23.86 15.14
N SER A 332 15.80 24.56 16.07
CA SER A 332 16.41 25.03 17.32
C SER A 332 16.31 24.03 18.48
N THR A 333 15.63 22.89 18.29
CA THR A 333 15.50 21.86 19.32
C THR A 333 16.83 21.10 19.51
N SER A 334 17.37 21.10 20.73
CA SER A 334 18.60 20.37 21.06
C SER A 334 18.33 18.87 21.23
N CYS A 335 18.38 18.14 20.11
CA CYS A 335 17.85 16.77 19.98
C CYS A 335 18.65 15.64 20.64
N LEU A 336 19.61 15.94 21.51
CA LEU A 336 20.39 14.94 22.27
C LEU A 336 20.52 15.35 23.75
N SER A 337 19.61 16.21 24.21
CA SER A 337 19.65 16.78 25.57
C SER A 337 18.95 15.91 26.62
N GLY A 338 18.14 14.93 26.19
CA GLY A 338 17.41 14.06 27.10
C GLY A 338 18.30 13.04 27.81
N ASN A 339 18.07 12.86 29.12
CA ASN A 339 18.78 11.90 29.95
C ASN A 339 17.91 11.42 31.13
N GLY A 340 18.19 10.20 31.61
CA GLY A 340 17.47 9.64 32.76
C GLY A 340 15.98 9.40 32.51
N SER A 341 15.18 9.42 33.59
CA SER A 341 13.76 9.01 33.56
C SER A 341 12.80 10.05 32.97
N SER A 342 13.24 11.29 32.77
CA SER A 342 12.43 12.34 32.14
C SER A 342 12.66 12.44 30.63
N ALA A 343 13.57 11.61 30.08
CA ALA A 343 13.84 11.54 28.66
C ALA A 343 12.59 11.07 27.90
N ARG A 344 12.35 11.70 26.75
CA ARG A 344 11.30 11.33 25.81
C ARG A 344 11.88 11.26 24.40
N TYR A 345 11.44 10.25 23.66
CA TYR A 345 11.71 10.11 22.24
C TYR A 345 10.63 10.81 21.43
N HIS A 346 11.04 11.67 20.51
CA HIS A 346 10.16 12.11 19.43
C HIS A 346 10.13 11.03 18.36
N LEU A 347 8.95 10.44 18.13
CA LEU A 347 8.79 9.37 17.16
C LEU A 347 8.53 9.96 15.78
N ALA A 348 9.47 9.73 14.87
CA ALA A 348 9.37 10.14 13.48
C ALA A 348 8.57 9.13 12.63
N GLY A 349 8.54 7.86 13.02
CA GLY A 349 7.83 6.82 12.28
C GLY A 349 8.16 5.42 12.75
N VAL A 350 8.04 4.43 11.86
CA VAL A 350 8.04 3.01 12.22
C VAL A 350 8.72 2.18 11.15
N ALA A 351 9.74 1.43 11.54
CA ALA A 351 10.44 0.51 10.68
C ALA A 351 9.98 -0.93 10.94
N ARG A 352 9.86 -1.72 9.87
CA ARG A 352 9.58 -3.16 10.01
C ARG A 352 10.88 -3.95 10.00
N PHE A 353 11.04 -4.83 10.98
CA PHE A 353 12.28 -5.52 11.28
C PHE A 353 12.02 -7.00 11.53
N TYR A 354 12.80 -7.87 10.89
CA TYR A 354 12.80 -9.29 11.18
C TYR A 354 13.77 -9.57 12.32
N LEU A 355 13.27 -9.89 13.50
CA LEU A 355 14.03 -10.24 14.68
C LEU A 355 14.61 -11.66 14.55
N SER A 356 15.90 -11.76 14.27
CA SER A 356 16.60 -13.04 14.16
C SER A 356 17.07 -13.56 15.52
N GLY A 357 17.43 -12.66 16.43
CA GLY A 357 18.04 -12.94 17.72
C GLY A 357 18.08 -11.68 18.59
N TYR A 358 18.29 -11.86 19.90
CA TYR A 358 18.35 -10.73 20.83
C TYR A 358 19.08 -11.12 22.12
N LYS A 359 19.52 -10.08 22.84
CA LYS A 359 19.98 -10.18 24.22
C LYS A 359 19.55 -8.95 25.00
N ILE A 360 18.60 -9.15 25.91
CA ILE A 360 18.09 -8.12 26.82
C ILE A 360 18.64 -8.31 28.22
N THR A 361 18.92 -9.53 28.65
CA THR A 361 19.67 -9.83 29.88
C THR A 361 20.44 -11.13 29.66
N GLY A 362 21.21 -11.59 30.65
CA GLY A 362 21.84 -12.90 30.58
C GLY A 362 20.81 -14.04 30.43
N SER A 363 19.67 -13.92 31.11
CA SER A 363 18.56 -14.89 31.08
C SER A 363 17.57 -14.65 29.94
N GLU A 364 17.52 -13.43 29.38
CA GLU A 364 16.66 -13.06 28.24
C GLU A 364 17.51 -12.91 26.98
N SER A 365 17.98 -14.04 26.46
CA SER A 365 18.72 -14.08 25.21
C SER A 365 18.21 -15.19 24.30
N ARG A 366 18.28 -14.94 22.99
CA ARG A 366 18.01 -15.88 21.93
C ARG A 366 19.09 -15.73 20.84
N PRO A 367 19.72 -16.82 20.41
CA PRO A 367 20.70 -16.76 19.35
C PRO A 367 20.05 -16.36 18.03
N SER A 368 20.80 -15.67 17.19
CA SER A 368 20.41 -15.39 15.82
C SER A 368 20.18 -16.68 15.05
N ARG A 369 19.14 -16.70 14.23
CA ARG A 369 18.86 -17.80 13.29
C ARG A 369 19.87 -17.89 12.15
N VAL A 370 20.58 -16.81 11.84
CA VAL A 370 21.57 -16.75 10.77
C VAL A 370 22.93 -17.24 11.27
N THR A 371 23.38 -16.76 12.43
CA THR A 371 24.73 -17.07 12.95
C THR A 371 24.75 -18.16 14.02
N GLY A 372 23.60 -18.54 14.58
CA GLY A 372 23.52 -19.46 15.72
C GLY A 372 24.09 -18.91 17.03
N SER A 373 24.50 -17.63 17.05
CA SER A 373 25.17 -16.98 18.18
C SER A 373 24.31 -15.86 18.76
N VAL A 374 24.49 -15.57 20.05
CA VAL A 374 23.85 -14.43 20.72
C VAL A 374 24.47 -13.13 20.18
N PRO A 375 23.67 -12.11 19.82
CA PRO A 375 24.15 -10.96 19.04
C PRO A 375 25.21 -10.11 19.73
N CYS A 376 25.26 -10.10 21.07
CA CYS A 376 26.32 -9.43 21.80
C CYS A 376 26.63 -10.08 23.16
N SER A 377 27.77 -9.73 23.75
CA SER A 377 28.33 -10.32 24.97
C SER A 377 28.32 -9.34 26.16
N GLY A 378 28.77 -9.79 27.33
CA GLY A 378 28.88 -8.94 28.53
C GLY A 378 27.56 -8.30 29.01
N SER A 379 27.64 -7.05 29.47
CA SER A 379 26.50 -6.23 29.92
C SER A 379 25.75 -5.55 28.77
N ALA A 380 26.21 -5.72 27.51
CA ALA A 380 25.56 -5.11 26.37
C ALA A 380 24.16 -5.70 26.12
N ARG A 381 23.30 -4.88 25.50
CA ARG A 381 21.92 -5.17 25.12
C ARG A 381 21.78 -4.91 23.64
N CYS A 382 21.37 -5.92 22.89
CA CYS A 382 21.35 -5.83 21.44
C CYS A 382 20.27 -6.70 20.83
N ILE A 383 19.77 -6.28 19.69
CA ILE A 383 18.92 -7.09 18.81
C ILE A 383 19.67 -7.36 17.51
N SER A 384 19.43 -8.51 16.91
CA SER A 384 19.91 -8.81 15.56
C SER A 384 18.76 -9.10 14.63
N GLY A 385 18.95 -8.80 13.36
CA GLY A 385 17.94 -8.99 12.34
C GLY A 385 18.20 -8.16 11.11
N TRP A 386 17.15 -7.84 10.37
CA TRP A 386 17.25 -6.99 9.18
C TRP A 386 15.95 -6.25 8.91
N PHE A 387 16.05 -5.12 8.22
CA PHE A 387 14.89 -4.35 7.81
C PHE A 387 14.18 -5.03 6.63
N VAL A 388 12.86 -5.06 6.72
CA VAL A 388 11.97 -5.59 5.69
C VAL A 388 11.03 -4.49 5.26
N SER A 389 10.94 -4.23 3.95
CA SER A 389 9.95 -3.31 3.41
C SER A 389 8.59 -3.99 3.31
N GLY A 390 7.50 -3.26 3.54
CA GLY A 390 6.15 -3.79 3.43
C GLY A 390 5.11 -2.74 3.07
N VAL A 391 4.00 -3.21 2.51
CA VAL A 391 2.78 -2.43 2.37
C VAL A 391 1.81 -2.88 3.45
N LEU A 392 1.31 -1.95 4.26
CA LEU A 392 0.23 -2.21 5.20
C LEU A 392 -1.09 -2.18 4.44
N SER A 393 -1.80 -3.31 4.50
CA SER A 393 -3.11 -3.48 3.85
C SER A 393 -4.27 -2.87 4.66
N ASN A 394 -4.06 -2.50 5.93
CA ASN A 394 -5.09 -1.87 6.75
C ASN A 394 -4.48 -0.82 7.71
N PRO A 395 -4.31 0.44 7.29
CA PRO A 395 -3.78 1.48 8.16
C PRO A 395 -4.78 1.82 9.26
N THR A 396 -4.35 1.79 10.51
CA THR A 396 -5.12 2.39 11.59
C THR A 396 -4.86 3.91 11.57
N GLY A 397 -5.89 4.74 11.50
CA GLY A 397 -5.74 6.21 11.58
C GLY A 397 -5.46 6.96 10.27
N GLY A 398 -5.39 6.29 9.11
CA GLY A 398 -5.28 6.94 7.80
C GLY A 398 -3.85 7.03 7.23
N VAL A 399 -3.68 7.83 6.17
CA VAL A 399 -2.44 7.98 5.38
C VAL A 399 -1.95 9.42 5.41
N VAL A 400 -0.66 9.61 5.61
CA VAL A 400 0.01 10.92 5.58
C VAL A 400 1.07 10.94 4.47
N ALA A 401 1.35 12.12 3.92
CA ALA A 401 2.38 12.29 2.92
C ALA A 401 3.77 11.97 3.50
N PRO A 402 4.64 11.24 2.77
CA PRO A 402 6.01 11.03 3.22
C PRO A 402 6.75 12.38 3.25
N THR A 403 7.51 12.61 4.32
CA THR A 403 8.35 13.81 4.47
C THR A 403 9.82 13.38 4.60
N PRO A 404 10.80 14.30 4.44
CA PRO A 404 12.21 13.96 4.68
C PRO A 404 12.50 13.47 6.11
N SER A 405 11.71 13.90 7.09
CA SER A 405 11.79 13.44 8.49
C SER A 405 11.03 12.13 8.74
N ASN A 406 9.96 11.86 7.97
CA ASN A 406 9.20 10.61 8.00
C ASN A 406 9.13 9.98 6.59
N PRO A 407 10.20 9.30 6.15
CA PRO A 407 10.23 8.64 4.84
C PRO A 407 9.39 7.34 4.81
N GLY A 408 8.67 7.00 5.89
CA GLY A 408 7.93 5.75 6.03
C GLY A 408 8.74 4.57 6.57
N PHE A 409 10.07 4.70 6.63
CA PHE A 409 10.98 3.73 7.26
C PHE A 409 10.85 2.27 6.76
N GLY A 410 10.35 2.11 5.52
CA GLY A 410 10.12 0.80 4.89
C GLY A 410 8.67 0.32 4.97
N LEU A 411 7.80 1.02 5.71
CA LEU A 411 6.36 0.82 5.69
C LEU A 411 5.69 1.84 4.79
N SER A 412 4.83 1.34 3.92
CA SER A 412 3.97 2.17 3.08
C SER A 412 2.53 1.73 3.19
N VAL A 413 1.61 2.66 2.99
CA VAL A 413 0.19 2.40 2.91
C VAL A 413 -0.27 2.81 1.54
N VAL A 414 -1.07 1.97 0.90
CA VAL A 414 -1.68 2.27 -0.40
C VAL A 414 -3.18 2.37 -0.22
N VAL A 415 -3.78 3.44 -0.74
CA VAL A 415 -5.22 3.69 -0.69
C VAL A 415 -5.76 4.02 -2.09
N PRO A 416 -6.99 3.58 -2.41
CA PRO A 416 -7.69 4.06 -3.60
C PRO A 416 -7.86 5.58 -3.56
N ALA A 417 -7.71 6.25 -4.70
CA ALA A 417 -7.62 7.71 -4.78
C ALA A 417 -8.50 8.29 -5.91
N GLY A 418 -9.81 8.06 -5.80
CA GLY A 418 -10.82 8.58 -6.73
C GLY A 418 -11.50 7.49 -7.52
#